data_AF-A0AAX4KP01-F1
#
_entry.id   AF-A0AAX4KP01-F1
#
_cell.length_a   1.000
_cell.length_b   1.000
_cell.length_c   1.000
_cell.angle_alpha   90.00
_cell.angle_beta   90.00
_cell.angle_gamma   90.00
#
_symmetry.space_group_name_H-M   'P 1'
#
loop_
_entity.id
_entity.type
_entity.pdbx_description
1 polymer ?
#
loop_
_entity_poly.entity_id
_entity_poly.type
_entity_poly.pdbx_seq_one_letter_code
_entity_poly.pdbx_strand_id
1 'polypeptide(L)'
;MPISEITSHLPNEIIREIINNLSSFENNTQIPTLASCCLVSRAFREMTISLLYRHIDLTCDDDTSRNDHYGRRKANGNESRNSVAAFHQPHFIPRQMGYLQQYTKSLTIDYHPHSRCSSHPSFDILDLPNLIALQMDLGPDHRSNHLQRFHTGHLPITQSTSKPCPLFARLKPEILIFRNVSTRLLDLQLPDIHTSIYEKVKSLVFISSSYEKYRPSTSPLPLHLPSLPSIKEVYWLFDPSINSKAKEQVLIHKEWYKVNTHSITQLILRLLPSPDVRVSIVNVGSTILSDPNRRYMSIGKRQDDIEKQLRDEVWEFSMQDPYYWDWDKIELEVRMNNVRFMDLRWFVAHAEWWDWIEPSVLGDWKKVINGLPR
;
A
#
# COMPACT_ATOMS: atom_id res chain seq x y z
N MET A 1 45.30 8.07 22.38
CA MET A 1 45.18 8.32 20.93
C MET A 1 43.72 8.58 20.62
N PRO A 2 43.37 9.75 20.04
CA PRO A 2 42.00 10.03 19.64
C PRO A 2 41.64 9.16 18.43
N ILE A 3 40.46 8.53 18.47
CA ILE A 3 39.91 7.65 17.41
C ILE A 3 39.65 8.41 16.09
N SER A 4 39.95 9.71 16.04
CA SER A 4 39.59 10.62 14.94
C SER A 4 40.42 10.50 13.67
N GLU A 5 41.56 9.78 13.66
CA GLU A 5 42.43 9.72 12.46
C GLU A 5 42.21 8.48 11.57
N ILE A 6 41.64 7.39 12.10
CA ILE A 6 41.52 6.12 11.35
C ILE A 6 40.37 6.15 10.32
N THR A 7 39.35 7.00 10.50
CA THR A 7 38.25 7.13 9.52
C THR A 7 38.62 7.97 8.29
N SER A 8 39.83 8.53 8.23
CA SER A 8 40.27 9.38 7.11
C SER A 8 40.73 8.62 5.85
N HIS A 9 40.75 7.27 5.88
CA HIS A 9 41.35 6.46 4.81
C HIS A 9 40.38 5.53 4.05
N LEU A 10 39.11 5.45 4.44
CA LEU A 10 38.14 4.62 3.71
C LEU A 10 37.61 5.39 2.48
N PRO A 11 37.72 4.83 1.26
CA PRO A 11 37.12 5.43 0.07
C PRO A 11 35.61 5.57 0.23
N ASN A 12 35.06 6.62 -0.37
CA ASN A 12 33.63 6.95 -0.30
C ASN A 12 32.75 5.80 -0.83
N GLU A 13 33.26 5.03 -1.78
CA GLU A 13 32.60 3.86 -2.36
C GLU A 13 32.40 2.76 -1.32
N ILE A 14 33.43 2.50 -0.51
CA ILE A 14 33.37 1.48 0.56
C ILE A 14 32.45 1.95 1.68
N ILE A 15 32.51 3.23 2.05
CA ILE A 15 31.59 3.82 3.03
C ILE A 15 30.14 3.66 2.55
N ARG A 16 29.87 3.98 1.28
CA ARG A 16 28.55 3.81 0.67
C ARG A 16 28.10 2.35 0.66
N GLU A 17 28.99 1.42 0.34
CA GLU A 17 28.68 -0.01 0.36
C GLU A 17 28.38 -0.51 1.77
N ILE A 18 29.14 -0.08 2.78
CA ILE A 18 28.86 -0.38 4.19
C ILE A 18 27.49 0.16 4.58
N ILE A 19 27.20 1.43 4.30
CA ILE A 19 25.91 2.05 4.65
C ILE A 19 24.76 1.37 3.90
N ASN A 20 24.92 1.04 2.62
CA ASN A 20 23.90 0.32 1.85
C ASN A 20 23.62 -1.06 2.46
N ASN A 21 24.67 -1.81 2.82
CA ASN A 21 24.52 -3.10 3.48
C ASN A 21 23.83 -2.94 4.85
N LEU A 22 24.21 -1.94 5.66
CA LEU A 22 23.56 -1.66 6.94
C LEU A 22 22.08 -1.29 6.75
N SER A 23 21.76 -0.45 5.77
CA SER A 23 20.37 -0.10 5.42
C SER A 23 19.58 -1.32 4.97
N SER A 24 20.23 -2.29 4.33
CA SER A 24 19.59 -3.56 3.94
C SER A 24 19.33 -4.48 5.14
N PHE A 25 20.17 -4.43 6.18
CA PHE A 25 20.08 -5.24 7.41
C PHE A 25 19.13 -4.65 8.47
N GLU A 26 19.05 -3.32 8.60
CA GLU A 26 18.17 -2.64 9.56
C GLU A 26 16.68 -2.81 9.29
N ASN A 27 16.32 -3.36 8.12
CA ASN A 27 14.93 -3.58 7.71
C ASN A 27 14.13 -4.51 8.64
N ASN A 28 14.79 -5.22 9.57
CA ASN A 28 14.15 -6.07 10.59
C ASN A 28 14.35 -5.58 12.04
N THR A 29 15.25 -4.63 12.31
CA THR A 29 15.55 -4.14 13.66
C THR A 29 16.07 -2.71 13.61
N GLN A 30 15.32 -1.80 14.24
CA GLN A 30 15.60 -0.43 14.65
C GLN A 30 16.55 0.44 13.76
N ILE A 31 16.10 1.67 13.45
CA ILE A 31 16.83 2.83 12.86
C ILE A 31 18.15 3.31 13.57
N PRO A 32 18.52 2.92 14.82
CA PRO A 32 19.68 3.46 15.52
C PRO A 32 21.02 3.31 14.81
N THR A 33 21.24 2.32 13.94
CA THR A 33 22.55 2.11 13.29
C THR A 33 22.78 3.14 12.21
N LEU A 34 21.82 3.42 11.30
CA LEU A 34 21.97 4.50 10.31
C LEU A 34 22.01 5.89 10.98
N ALA A 35 21.19 6.12 12.00
CA ALA A 35 21.28 7.35 12.78
C ALA A 35 22.65 7.49 13.47
N SER A 36 23.23 6.40 13.99
CA SER A 36 24.56 6.37 14.58
C SER A 36 25.66 6.60 13.55
N CYS A 37 25.52 6.09 12.32
CA CYS A 37 26.44 6.37 11.21
C CYS A 37 26.56 7.89 10.96
N CYS A 38 25.47 8.65 11.09
CA CYS A 38 25.52 10.11 10.97
C CYS A 38 26.41 10.79 12.02
N LEU A 39 26.73 10.13 13.13
CA LEU A 39 27.57 10.65 14.21
C LEU A 39 29.05 10.27 14.06
N VAL A 40 29.39 9.34 13.15
CA VAL A 40 30.76 8.82 12.98
C VAL A 40 31.69 9.85 12.35
N SER A 41 31.27 10.45 11.22
CA SER A 41 32.06 11.47 10.52
C SER A 41 31.17 12.29 9.58
N ARG A 42 31.71 13.40 9.06
CA ARG A 42 31.00 14.22 8.06
C ARG A 42 30.68 13.43 6.78
N ALA A 43 31.62 12.63 6.29
CA ALA A 43 31.43 11.82 5.08
C ALA A 43 30.32 10.77 5.28
N PHE A 44 30.33 10.06 6.41
CA PHE A 44 29.25 9.12 6.76
C PHE A 44 27.90 9.82 6.87
N ARG A 45 27.87 11.00 7.50
CA ARG A 45 26.64 11.80 7.63
C ARG A 45 26.08 12.21 6.28
N GLU A 46 26.90 12.75 5.38
CA GLU A 46 26.46 13.20 4.05
C GLU A 46 25.88 12.05 3.21
N MET A 47 26.41 10.83 3.33
CA MET A 47 25.87 9.66 2.63
C MET A 47 24.62 9.09 3.31
N THR A 48 24.65 8.95 4.64
CA THR A 48 23.61 8.27 5.40
C THR A 48 22.33 9.11 5.49
N ILE A 49 22.44 10.44 5.53
CA ILE A 49 21.27 11.31 5.67
C ILE A 49 20.29 11.15 4.51
N SER A 50 20.79 10.93 3.29
CA SER A 50 19.95 10.71 2.12
C SER A 50 19.12 9.43 2.22
N LEU A 51 19.67 8.39 2.86
CA LEU A 51 18.99 7.11 3.09
C LEU A 51 18.02 7.18 4.26
N LEU A 52 18.41 7.87 5.35
CA LEU A 52 17.58 8.06 6.53
C LEU A 52 16.27 8.79 6.22
N TYR A 53 16.32 9.81 5.35
CA TYR A 53 15.15 10.60 4.96
C TYR A 53 14.48 10.12 3.67
N ARG A 54 14.96 9.02 3.06
CA ARG A 54 14.43 8.50 1.79
C ARG A 54 12.99 8.01 1.91
N HIS A 55 12.69 7.33 3.01
CA HIS A 55 11.39 6.75 3.33
C HIS A 55 10.89 7.36 4.63
N ILE A 56 9.70 7.94 4.61
CA ILE A 56 9.07 8.55 5.77
C ILE A 56 7.76 7.82 6.05
N ASP A 57 7.57 7.35 7.28
CA ASP A 57 6.32 6.74 7.71
C ASP A 57 5.64 7.66 8.72
N LEU A 58 4.44 8.12 8.38
CA LEU A 58 3.57 8.90 9.25
C LEU A 58 2.58 7.95 9.93
N THR A 59 3.04 7.35 11.02
CA THR A 59 2.23 6.46 11.86
C THR A 59 1.41 7.28 12.85
N CYS A 60 0.11 7.00 12.94
CA CYS A 60 -0.73 7.62 13.97
C CYS A 60 -0.82 6.71 15.19
N ASP A 61 -0.08 7.07 16.25
CA ASP A 61 -0.29 6.46 17.56
C ASP A 61 -1.63 6.96 18.12
N ASP A 62 -2.66 6.11 18.06
CA ASP A 62 -3.98 6.35 18.64
C ASP A 62 -3.91 6.26 20.18
N ASP A 63 -3.31 7.29 20.80
CA ASP A 63 -3.24 7.46 22.26
C ASP A 63 -4.62 7.57 22.93
N THR A 64 -5.69 7.76 22.15
CA THR A 64 -7.07 7.83 22.65
C THR A 64 -7.70 6.47 22.94
N SER A 65 -7.07 5.34 22.59
CA SER A 65 -7.60 4.01 22.91
C SER A 65 -7.48 3.62 24.40
N ARG A 66 -6.96 4.51 25.26
CA ARG A 66 -6.90 4.28 26.70
C ARG A 66 -8.27 4.22 27.40
N ASN A 67 -9.36 4.68 26.78
CA ASN A 67 -10.65 4.82 27.49
C ASN A 67 -11.81 3.93 27.01
N ASP A 68 -11.68 3.13 25.94
CA ASP A 68 -12.78 2.27 25.50
C ASP A 68 -12.49 0.79 25.71
N HIS A 69 -13.33 0.16 26.54
CA HIS A 69 -13.32 -1.23 26.99
C HIS A 69 -13.45 -2.31 25.89
N TYR A 70 -13.24 -1.99 24.62
CA TYR A 70 -13.26 -2.96 23.53
C TYR A 70 -11.86 -3.19 22.95
N GLY A 71 -11.27 -4.32 23.33
CA GLY A 71 -10.28 -5.01 22.50
C GLY A 71 -8.96 -4.27 22.33
N ARG A 72 -8.21 -4.18 23.44
CA ARG A 72 -6.75 -4.05 23.49
C ARG A 72 -6.12 -4.52 22.17
N ARG A 73 -5.70 -3.59 21.31
CA ARG A 73 -4.61 -3.86 20.37
C ARG A 73 -3.39 -4.13 21.25
N LYS A 74 -3.26 -5.38 21.75
CA LYS A 74 -1.95 -5.94 22.00
C LYS A 74 -1.28 -5.92 20.64
N ALA A 75 -0.42 -4.93 20.41
CA ALA A 75 1.00 -5.17 20.22
C ALA A 75 1.31 -6.63 19.90
N ASN A 76 0.97 -7.06 18.70
CA ASN A 76 1.45 -8.34 18.21
C ASN A 76 2.92 -8.14 17.88
N GLY A 77 3.79 -8.44 18.85
CA GLY A 77 5.21 -8.80 18.69
C GLY A 77 5.95 -8.22 17.49
N ASN A 78 6.02 -6.89 17.38
CA ASN A 78 7.10 -6.15 16.71
C ASN A 78 7.01 -4.64 16.99
N GLU A 79 6.46 -4.26 18.16
CA GLU A 79 6.42 -2.86 18.62
C GLU A 79 7.79 -2.46 19.17
N SER A 80 8.71 -2.25 18.24
CA SER A 80 9.89 -1.43 18.39
C SER A 80 10.22 -0.76 17.04
N ARG A 81 9.18 -0.44 16.26
CA ARG A 81 9.31 0.54 15.19
C ARG A 81 9.37 1.89 15.89
N ASN A 82 10.42 2.66 15.62
CA ASN A 82 10.47 4.05 16.05
C ASN A 82 9.35 4.78 15.31
N SER A 83 8.14 4.78 15.87
CA SER A 83 7.21 5.85 15.61
C SER A 83 7.95 7.10 16.08
N VAL A 84 8.36 7.96 15.14
CA VAL A 84 8.59 9.34 15.51
C VAL A 84 7.20 9.77 15.93
N ALA A 85 6.95 9.93 17.24
CA ALA A 85 5.67 10.37 17.78
C ALA A 85 5.25 11.61 16.99
N ALA A 86 4.39 11.37 16.00
CA ALA A 86 4.27 12.28 14.89
C ALA A 86 3.55 13.50 15.47
N PHE A 87 4.29 14.61 15.49
CA PHE A 87 3.76 15.94 15.71
C PHE A 87 3.46 16.40 17.15
N HIS A 88 3.94 15.72 18.19
CA HIS A 88 3.88 16.30 19.55
C HIS A 88 5.06 17.23 19.90
N GLN A 89 6.06 17.38 19.04
CA GLN A 89 7.13 18.36 19.25
C GLN A 89 6.96 19.58 18.34
N PRO A 90 6.66 20.78 18.89
CA PRO A 90 6.47 22.02 18.13
C PRO A 90 7.77 22.61 17.55
N HIS A 91 8.82 21.80 17.40
CA HIS A 91 10.13 22.22 16.94
C HIS A 91 10.66 21.28 15.85
N PHE A 92 9.94 21.15 14.73
CA PHE A 92 10.58 20.74 13.48
C PHE A 92 11.65 21.79 13.16
N ILE A 93 12.91 21.44 13.37
CA ILE A 93 14.03 22.32 13.10
C ILE A 93 14.01 22.59 11.57
N PRO A 94 14.01 23.84 11.09
CA PRO A 94 13.93 24.15 9.65
C PRO A 94 14.90 23.35 8.77
N ARG A 95 16.07 22.99 9.32
CA ARG A 95 17.06 22.13 8.67
C ARG A 95 16.55 20.71 8.36
N GLN A 96 15.71 20.12 9.19
CA GLN A 96 15.11 18.80 8.94
C GLN A 96 14.13 18.85 7.77
N MET A 97 13.38 19.94 7.63
CA MET A 97 12.46 20.12 6.50
C MET A 97 13.21 20.18 5.17
N GLY A 98 14.39 20.82 5.14
CA GLY A 98 15.26 20.81 3.95
C GLY A 98 15.67 19.39 3.53
N TYR A 99 16.00 18.52 4.49
CA TYR A 99 16.35 17.13 4.19
C TYR A 99 15.15 16.29 3.73
N LEU A 100 13.97 16.50 4.33
CA LEU A 100 12.73 15.85 3.89
C LEU A 100 12.41 16.22 2.44
N GLN A 101 12.40 17.53 2.13
CA GLN A 101 12.17 18.03 0.77
C GLN A 101 13.17 17.48 -0.25
N GLN A 102 14.45 17.41 0.14
CA GLN A 102 15.53 17.03 -0.77
C GLN A 102 15.61 15.52 -1.01
N TYR A 103 15.36 14.70 0.02
CA TYR A 103 15.71 13.27 -0.02
C TYR A 103 14.52 12.32 0.02
N THR A 104 13.34 12.76 0.45
CA THR A 104 12.18 11.87 0.55
C THR A 104 11.66 11.47 -0.83
N LYS A 105 11.71 10.16 -1.09
CA LYS A 105 11.19 9.51 -2.30
C LYS A 105 9.93 8.70 -2.04
N SER A 106 9.72 8.25 -0.81
CA SER A 106 8.58 7.43 -0.41
C SER A 106 7.97 7.98 0.87
N LEU A 107 6.64 8.09 0.89
CA LEU A 107 5.87 8.48 2.07
C LEU A 107 4.79 7.45 2.34
N THR A 108 4.77 6.88 3.54
CA THR A 108 3.65 6.08 4.05
C THR A 108 2.81 6.94 4.99
N ILE A 109 1.49 6.90 4.83
CA ILE A 109 0.56 7.56 5.74
C ILE A 109 -0.43 6.50 6.23
N ASP A 110 -0.42 6.28 7.54
CA ASP A 110 -1.36 5.36 8.16
C ASP A 110 -2.76 5.98 8.26
N TYR A 111 -3.75 5.10 8.27
CA TYR A 111 -5.13 5.44 8.60
C TYR A 111 -5.22 6.25 9.91
N HIS A 112 -5.97 7.36 9.91
CA HIS A 112 -6.05 8.26 11.06
C HIS A 112 -7.36 9.05 11.14
N PRO A 113 -7.74 9.62 12.30
CA PRO A 113 -8.94 10.45 12.42
C PRO A 113 -8.84 11.77 11.64
N HIS A 114 -9.95 12.19 11.03
CA HIS A 114 -10.03 13.47 10.30
C HIS A 114 -9.68 14.69 11.19
N SER A 115 -9.95 14.60 12.50
CA SER A 115 -9.61 15.66 13.45
C SER A 115 -8.11 15.97 13.48
N ARG A 116 -7.24 14.99 13.20
CA ARG A 116 -5.78 15.20 13.17
C ARG A 116 -5.32 16.01 11.96
N CYS A 117 -5.92 15.79 10.79
CA CYS A 117 -5.67 16.60 9.59
C CYS A 117 -5.99 18.08 9.83
N SER A 118 -7.09 18.36 10.52
CA SER A 118 -7.57 19.73 10.73
C SER A 118 -6.86 20.46 11.87
N SER A 119 -6.34 19.74 12.86
CA SER A 119 -5.76 20.32 14.07
C SER A 119 -4.29 20.74 13.94
N HIS A 120 -3.58 20.31 12.89
CA HIS A 120 -2.13 20.49 12.80
C HIS A 120 -1.73 21.49 11.69
N PRO A 121 -1.36 22.74 12.04
CA PRO A 121 -0.94 23.73 11.05
C PRO A 121 0.40 23.37 10.35
N SER A 122 1.12 22.37 10.87
CA SER A 122 2.37 21.89 10.26
C SER A 122 2.16 21.12 8.95
N PHE A 123 0.96 20.59 8.70
CA PHE A 123 0.66 19.84 7.47
C PHE A 123 0.57 20.73 6.22
N ASP A 124 0.30 22.03 6.38
CA ASP A 124 0.30 22.99 5.27
C ASP A 124 1.70 23.20 4.65
N ILE A 125 2.75 22.70 5.31
CA ILE A 125 4.16 22.92 4.97
C ILE A 125 4.80 21.68 4.34
N LEU A 126 4.16 20.50 4.39
CA LEU A 126 4.75 19.28 3.85
C LEU A 126 4.68 19.23 2.32
N ASP A 127 5.60 19.95 1.69
CA ASP A 127 5.90 19.85 0.27
C ASP A 127 7.06 18.87 0.07
N LEU A 128 6.86 17.82 -0.71
CA LEU A 128 7.85 16.77 -0.98
C LEU A 128 8.05 16.69 -2.50
N PRO A 129 8.83 17.60 -3.11
CA PRO A 129 8.93 17.73 -4.56
C PRO A 129 9.58 16.52 -5.24
N ASN A 130 10.34 15.71 -4.49
CA ASN A 130 11.01 14.50 -4.97
C ASN A 130 10.23 13.21 -4.64
N LEU A 131 8.97 13.33 -4.18
CA LEU A 131 8.14 12.17 -3.84
C LEU A 131 7.82 11.36 -5.09
N ILE A 132 8.23 10.10 -5.09
CA ILE A 132 7.94 9.13 -6.15
C ILE A 132 6.74 8.27 -5.75
N ALA A 133 6.76 7.72 -4.53
CA ALA A 133 5.74 6.80 -4.06
C ALA A 133 4.99 7.34 -2.84
N LEU A 134 3.65 7.31 -2.91
CA LEU A 134 2.76 7.58 -1.79
C LEU A 134 2.00 6.31 -1.42
N GLN A 135 2.21 5.83 -0.20
CA GLN A 135 1.53 4.68 0.36
C GLN A 135 0.50 5.13 1.40
N MET A 136 -0.72 4.65 1.25
CA MET A 136 -1.82 4.95 2.16
C MET A 136 -2.34 3.65 2.74
N ASP A 137 -2.27 3.52 4.06
CA ASP A 137 -2.92 2.42 4.74
C ASP A 137 -4.41 2.74 4.93
N LEU A 138 -5.27 1.96 4.28
CA LEU A 138 -6.70 2.08 4.50
C LEU A 138 -7.07 1.36 5.79
N GLY A 139 -7.89 2.02 6.62
CA GLY A 139 -8.28 1.47 7.90
C GLY A 139 -8.92 0.08 7.78
N PRO A 140 -8.79 -0.75 8.82
CA PRO A 140 -9.47 -2.04 8.85
C PRO A 140 -10.98 -1.76 8.94
N ASP A 141 -11.67 -1.79 7.80
CA ASP A 141 -13.08 -1.45 7.78
C ASP A 141 -13.90 -2.61 8.38
N HIS A 142 -14.40 -2.40 9.60
CA HIS A 142 -15.04 -3.44 10.40
C HIS A 142 -16.56 -3.49 10.25
N ARG A 143 -17.16 -2.58 9.47
CA ARG A 143 -18.62 -2.54 9.31
C ARG A 143 -19.01 -3.02 7.91
N SER A 144 -19.93 -3.97 7.86
CA SER A 144 -20.19 -4.83 6.70
C SER A 144 -20.53 -4.13 5.37
N ASN A 145 -20.94 -2.85 5.42
CA ASN A 145 -21.62 -2.13 4.34
C ASN A 145 -21.13 -0.66 4.19
N HIS A 146 -19.98 -0.29 4.73
CA HIS A 146 -19.45 1.07 4.55
C HIS A 146 -18.31 1.05 3.55
N LEU A 147 -18.27 2.07 2.67
CA LEU A 147 -17.12 2.30 1.81
C LEU A 147 -15.86 2.43 2.66
N GLN A 148 -14.77 1.81 2.19
CA GLN A 148 -13.49 1.91 2.86
C GLN A 148 -13.03 3.36 2.88
N ARG A 149 -12.72 3.88 4.08
CA ARG A 149 -12.31 5.27 4.28
C ARG A 149 -10.85 5.37 4.66
N PHE A 150 -10.23 6.46 4.23
CA PHE A 150 -8.90 6.83 4.68
C PHE A 150 -8.90 7.53 6.06
N HIS A 151 -9.99 8.19 6.46
CA HIS A 151 -10.12 8.78 7.79
C HIS A 151 -11.17 8.12 8.69
N THR A 152 -10.92 8.06 10.01
CA THR A 152 -11.98 7.79 11.00
C THR A 152 -12.87 9.02 11.19
N GLY A 153 -14.19 8.82 11.26
CA GLY A 153 -15.15 9.87 11.57
C GLY A 153 -16.48 9.71 10.85
N HIS A 154 -17.57 9.76 11.60
CA HIS A 154 -18.94 9.79 11.08
C HIS A 154 -19.24 11.17 10.51
N LEU A 155 -18.72 11.51 9.33
CA LEU A 155 -19.42 12.52 8.53
C LEU A 155 -20.58 11.81 7.82
N PRO A 156 -21.84 12.19 8.10
CA PRO A 156 -22.98 11.71 7.36
C PRO A 156 -22.77 12.08 5.89
N ILE A 157 -23.06 11.12 5.01
CA ILE A 157 -22.89 11.20 3.55
C ILE A 157 -23.54 12.47 2.95
N THR A 158 -24.49 13.07 3.66
CA THR A 158 -25.25 14.24 3.25
C THR A 158 -24.61 15.60 3.57
N GLN A 159 -23.46 15.66 4.26
CA GLN A 159 -22.81 16.94 4.64
C GLN A 159 -21.28 16.93 4.44
N SER A 160 -20.77 16.27 3.40
CA SER A 160 -19.34 16.36 3.03
C SER A 160 -19.04 17.72 2.39
N THR A 161 -19.07 18.78 3.19
CA THR A 161 -18.21 19.96 2.97
C THR A 161 -16.85 19.75 3.66
N SER A 162 -16.46 18.48 3.90
CA SER A 162 -15.17 18.18 4.49
C SER A 162 -14.10 18.70 3.55
N LYS A 163 -13.35 19.69 4.05
CA LYS A 163 -12.16 20.13 3.34
C LYS A 163 -11.25 18.91 3.17
N PRO A 164 -10.69 18.69 1.98
CA PRO A 164 -9.72 17.62 1.76
C PRO A 164 -8.57 17.77 2.77
N CYS A 165 -7.97 16.65 3.20
CA CYS A 165 -6.90 16.71 4.18
C CYS A 165 -5.71 17.52 3.62
N PRO A 166 -5.22 18.56 4.33
CA PRO A 166 -4.21 19.46 3.81
C PRO A 166 -2.89 18.76 3.50
N LEU A 167 -2.59 17.65 4.19
CA LEU A 167 -1.44 16.78 3.95
C LEU A 167 -1.31 16.36 2.49
N PHE A 168 -2.44 16.20 1.78
CA PHE A 168 -2.49 15.71 0.41
C PHE A 168 -2.38 16.81 -0.65
N ALA A 169 -2.57 18.07 -0.27
CA ALA A 169 -2.78 19.17 -1.23
C ALA A 169 -1.57 19.42 -2.14
N ARG A 170 -0.35 19.11 -1.68
CA ARG A 170 0.91 19.36 -2.42
C ARG A 170 1.64 18.11 -2.86
N LEU A 171 1.17 16.93 -2.46
CA LEU A 171 1.81 15.68 -2.83
C LEU A 171 1.46 15.35 -4.29
N LYS A 172 2.49 15.00 -5.07
CA LYS A 172 2.34 14.67 -6.50
C LYS A 172 3.12 13.40 -6.84
N PRO A 173 2.75 12.24 -6.26
CA PRO A 173 3.47 11.00 -6.46
C PRO A 173 3.33 10.50 -7.91
N GLU A 174 4.31 9.73 -8.37
CA GLU A 174 4.19 8.94 -9.61
C GLU A 174 3.58 7.56 -9.36
N ILE A 175 3.71 7.03 -8.14
CA ILE A 175 3.21 5.74 -7.71
C ILE A 175 2.29 5.94 -6.51
N LEU A 176 1.05 5.45 -6.62
CA LEU A 176 0.08 5.50 -5.54
C LEU A 176 -0.25 4.08 -5.05
N ILE A 177 -0.05 3.82 -3.77
CA ILE A 177 -0.21 2.50 -3.17
C ILE A 177 -1.30 2.57 -2.11
N PHE A 178 -2.36 1.78 -2.29
CA PHE A 178 -3.40 1.58 -1.30
C PHE A 178 -3.18 0.24 -0.61
N ARG A 179 -2.93 0.25 0.70
CA ARG A 179 -2.81 -0.96 1.52
C ARG A 179 -4.12 -1.30 2.20
N ASN A 180 -4.26 -2.58 2.56
CA ASN A 180 -5.43 -3.14 3.21
C ASN A 180 -6.73 -2.94 2.41
N VAL A 181 -6.63 -2.91 1.09
CA VAL A 181 -7.77 -2.69 0.19
C VAL A 181 -8.75 -3.85 0.28
N SER A 182 -10.02 -3.55 0.54
CA SER A 182 -11.11 -4.51 0.43
C SER A 182 -11.48 -4.74 -1.03
N THR A 183 -11.55 -6.01 -1.44
CA THR A 183 -12.10 -6.43 -2.74
C THR A 183 -13.62 -6.18 -2.84
N ARG A 184 -14.29 -5.76 -1.76
CA ARG A 184 -15.75 -5.54 -1.73
C ARG A 184 -16.16 -4.07 -1.86
N LEU A 185 -15.37 -3.16 -1.29
CA LEU A 185 -15.78 -1.79 -0.98
C LEU A 185 -14.70 -0.81 -1.45
N LEU A 186 -14.18 -1.04 -2.66
CA LEU A 186 -13.21 -0.14 -3.25
C LEU A 186 -13.93 1.03 -3.91
N ASP A 187 -13.65 2.23 -3.41
CA ASP A 187 -13.95 3.49 -4.05
C ASP A 187 -12.67 4.32 -4.01
N LEU A 188 -12.19 4.74 -5.19
CA LEU A 188 -11.00 5.56 -5.29
C LEU A 188 -11.30 7.05 -5.22
N GLN A 189 -12.55 7.46 -5.37
CA GLN A 189 -12.97 8.85 -5.21
C GLN A 189 -13.16 9.17 -3.73
N LEU A 190 -12.07 9.06 -2.98
CA LEU A 190 -12.05 9.32 -1.55
C LEU A 190 -12.19 10.83 -1.32
N PRO A 191 -13.28 11.31 -0.68
CA PRO A 191 -13.59 12.74 -0.59
C PRO A 191 -12.51 13.54 0.17
N ASP A 192 -11.75 12.87 1.03
CA ASP A 192 -10.72 13.51 1.83
C ASP A 192 -9.36 13.57 1.14
N ILE A 193 -9.22 12.93 -0.03
CA ILE A 193 -8.00 12.94 -0.84
C ILE A 193 -8.16 13.97 -1.95
N HIS A 194 -7.22 14.91 -2.02
CA HIS A 194 -7.26 15.94 -3.05
C HIS A 194 -7.04 15.33 -4.44
N THR A 195 -7.85 15.73 -5.43
CA THR A 195 -7.80 15.16 -6.79
C THR A 195 -6.45 15.35 -7.49
N SER A 196 -5.69 16.39 -7.12
CA SER A 196 -4.36 16.66 -7.68
C SER A 196 -3.35 15.54 -7.45
N ILE A 197 -3.58 14.66 -6.46
CA ILE A 197 -2.71 13.50 -6.22
C ILE A 197 -2.67 12.59 -7.44
N TYR A 198 -3.80 12.45 -8.15
CA TYR A 198 -3.94 11.51 -9.26
C TYR A 198 -3.33 12.01 -10.58
N GLU A 199 -3.03 13.31 -10.71
CA GLU A 199 -2.60 13.95 -11.97
C GLU A 199 -1.32 13.31 -12.55
N LYS A 200 -0.35 12.97 -11.68
CA LYS A 200 0.96 12.43 -12.08
C LYS A 200 1.11 10.93 -11.88
N VAL A 201 0.06 10.26 -11.38
CA VAL A 201 0.13 8.83 -11.07
C VAL A 201 0.26 8.04 -12.37
N LYS A 202 1.41 7.38 -12.52
CA LYS A 202 1.73 6.45 -13.61
C LYS A 202 1.44 5.00 -13.22
N SER A 203 1.62 4.68 -11.94
CA SER A 203 1.40 3.33 -11.42
C SER A 203 0.49 3.36 -10.18
N LEU A 204 -0.56 2.55 -10.21
CA LEU A 204 -1.50 2.40 -9.11
C LEU A 204 -1.40 0.99 -8.54
N VAL A 205 -1.26 0.86 -7.23
CA VAL A 205 -1.04 -0.44 -6.57
C VAL A 205 -2.09 -0.63 -5.48
N PHE A 206 -2.85 -1.71 -5.59
CA PHE A 206 -3.78 -2.17 -4.57
C PHE A 206 -3.18 -3.37 -3.86
N ILE A 207 -3.14 -3.34 -2.54
CA ILE A 207 -2.68 -4.46 -1.72
C ILE A 207 -3.86 -4.91 -0.87
N SER A 208 -4.47 -6.02 -1.27
CA SER A 208 -5.53 -6.70 -0.55
C SER A 208 -4.98 -7.87 0.25
N SER A 209 -5.62 -8.21 1.36
CA SER A 209 -5.28 -9.43 2.09
C SER A 209 -5.74 -10.67 1.32
N SER A 210 -4.91 -11.71 1.26
CA SER A 210 -5.32 -13.04 0.77
C SER A 210 -6.35 -13.74 1.68
N TYR A 211 -6.71 -13.14 2.81
CA TYR A 211 -7.61 -13.70 3.84
C TYR A 211 -8.85 -12.83 4.05
N GLU A 212 -9.23 -12.05 3.05
CA GLU A 212 -10.44 -11.23 3.16
C GLU A 212 -11.70 -12.10 3.25
N LYS A 213 -12.54 -11.77 4.22
CA LYS A 213 -13.84 -12.42 4.41
C LYS A 213 -14.80 -11.97 3.31
N TYR A 214 -15.06 -12.86 2.35
CA TYR A 214 -16.19 -12.80 1.44
C TYR A 214 -17.50 -12.64 2.21
N ARG A 215 -18.22 -11.58 1.88
CA ARG A 215 -19.65 -11.50 2.12
C ARG A 215 -20.29 -11.04 0.82
N PRO A 216 -21.24 -11.80 0.26
CA PRO A 216 -21.99 -11.34 -0.88
C PRO A 216 -22.67 -10.02 -0.48
N SER A 217 -22.33 -8.93 -1.16
CA SER A 217 -23.11 -7.70 -1.03
C SER A 217 -24.41 -7.91 -1.79
N THR A 218 -25.54 -7.49 -1.22
CA THR A 218 -26.84 -7.51 -1.93
C THR A 218 -26.86 -6.54 -3.10
N SER A 219 -25.96 -5.57 -3.13
CA SER A 219 -25.71 -4.68 -4.26
C SER A 219 -24.22 -4.37 -4.30
N PRO A 220 -23.50 -4.70 -5.38
CA PRO A 220 -22.13 -4.25 -5.53
C PRO A 220 -22.12 -2.71 -5.59
N LEU A 221 -21.21 -2.09 -4.83
CA LEU A 221 -21.05 -0.65 -4.92
C LEU A 221 -20.35 -0.33 -6.25
N PRO A 222 -20.80 0.70 -6.97
CA PRO A 222 -20.11 1.14 -8.17
C PRO A 222 -18.69 1.60 -7.80
N LEU A 223 -17.71 1.09 -8.54
CA LEU A 223 -16.33 1.57 -8.46
C LEU A 223 -16.26 2.95 -9.13
N HIS A 224 -16.00 3.99 -8.34
CA HIS A 224 -15.68 5.30 -8.86
C HIS A 224 -14.16 5.45 -8.98
N LEU A 225 -13.68 5.74 -10.19
CA LEU A 225 -12.29 6.06 -10.45
C LEU A 225 -12.13 7.58 -10.62
N PRO A 226 -11.16 8.21 -9.95
CA PRO A 226 -10.78 9.58 -10.25
C PRO A 226 -10.15 9.67 -11.65
N SER A 227 -10.01 10.90 -12.16
CA SER A 227 -9.26 11.12 -13.40
C SER A 227 -7.80 10.72 -13.20
N LEU A 228 -7.32 9.81 -14.04
CA LEU A 228 -5.98 9.24 -14.01
C LEU A 228 -5.30 9.43 -15.37
N PRO A 229 -5.00 10.68 -15.78
CA PRO A 229 -4.57 10.97 -17.15
C PRO A 229 -3.20 10.39 -17.51
N SER A 230 -2.35 10.12 -16.52
CA SER A 230 -0.97 9.63 -16.70
C SER A 230 -0.80 8.13 -16.46
N ILE A 231 -1.88 7.40 -16.14
CA ILE A 231 -1.80 6.01 -15.71
C ILE A 231 -1.31 5.11 -16.84
N LYS A 232 -0.40 4.20 -16.51
CA LYS A 232 0.17 3.20 -17.42
C LYS A 232 0.08 1.79 -16.85
N GLU A 233 0.11 1.66 -15.54
CA GLU A 233 0.16 0.36 -14.87
C GLU A 233 -0.75 0.35 -13.65
N VAL A 234 -1.49 -0.74 -13.49
CA VAL A 234 -2.29 -1.00 -12.30
C VAL A 234 -1.96 -2.39 -11.79
N TYR A 235 -1.61 -2.49 -10.52
CA TYR A 235 -1.30 -3.74 -9.84
C TYR A 235 -2.38 -4.02 -8.80
N TRP A 236 -2.98 -5.20 -8.84
CA TRP A 236 -3.78 -5.73 -7.73
C TRP A 236 -3.07 -6.91 -7.10
N LEU A 237 -2.44 -6.66 -5.96
CA LEU A 237 -1.67 -7.63 -5.22
C LEU A 237 -2.49 -8.23 -4.10
N PHE A 238 -2.44 -9.55 -4.00
CA PHE A 238 -2.92 -10.31 -2.86
C PHE A 238 -1.76 -10.64 -1.93
N ASP A 239 -1.69 -9.91 -0.82
CA ASP A 239 -0.69 -10.09 0.21
C ASP A 239 -0.97 -11.37 1.00
N PRO A 240 -0.11 -12.39 0.87
CA PRO A 240 -0.27 -13.64 1.60
C PRO A 240 0.17 -13.50 3.06
N SER A 241 0.56 -12.30 3.51
CA SER A 241 0.99 -12.07 4.87
C SER A 241 -0.18 -12.20 5.85
N ILE A 242 -0.26 -13.33 6.55
CA ILE A 242 -1.32 -13.55 7.55
C ILE A 242 -0.99 -12.79 8.83
N ASN A 243 -1.80 -11.80 9.20
CA ASN A 243 -1.82 -11.29 10.58
C ASN A 243 -2.24 -12.44 11.51
N SER A 244 -1.51 -12.73 12.59
CA SER A 244 -1.82 -13.83 13.52
C SER A 244 -3.28 -13.87 13.99
N LYS A 245 -3.93 -12.70 14.13
CA LYS A 245 -5.37 -12.57 14.46
C LYS A 245 -6.29 -13.07 13.32
N ALA A 246 -5.88 -12.90 12.07
CA ALA A 246 -6.61 -13.44 10.92
C ALA A 246 -6.54 -14.97 10.86
N LYS A 247 -5.44 -15.60 11.31
CA LYS A 247 -5.36 -17.09 11.41
C LYS A 247 -6.46 -17.66 12.30
N GLU A 248 -6.68 -17.04 13.46
CA GLU A 248 -7.68 -17.48 14.43
C GLU A 248 -9.11 -17.33 13.88
N GLN A 249 -9.40 -16.22 13.19
CA GLN A 249 -10.73 -15.97 12.62
C GLN A 249 -11.04 -16.89 11.42
N VAL A 250 -10.05 -17.21 10.59
CA VAL A 250 -10.20 -18.11 9.43
C VAL A 250 -10.67 -19.49 9.84
N LEU A 251 -10.24 -19.99 11.01
CA LEU A 251 -10.66 -21.30 11.52
C LEU A 251 -12.17 -21.36 11.83
N ILE A 252 -12.78 -20.21 12.15
CA ILE A 252 -14.18 -20.11 12.60
C ILE A 252 -15.14 -19.97 11.41
N HIS A 253 -14.72 -19.34 10.30
CA HIS A 253 -15.61 -18.91 9.22
C HIS A 253 -15.23 -19.42 7.84
N LYS A 254 -15.00 -20.73 7.76
CA LYS A 254 -14.42 -21.42 6.62
C LYS A 254 -15.09 -21.21 5.25
N GLU A 255 -16.40 -20.94 5.20
CA GLU A 255 -17.16 -20.76 3.95
C GLU A 255 -17.11 -19.33 3.40
N TRP A 256 -16.54 -18.39 4.16
CA TRP A 256 -16.64 -16.96 3.92
C TRP A 256 -15.37 -16.38 3.36
N TYR A 257 -14.53 -17.16 2.70
CA TYR A 257 -13.32 -16.62 2.10
C TYR A 257 -13.29 -17.01 0.62
N LYS A 258 -13.64 -16.04 -0.23
CA LYS A 258 -13.59 -16.09 -1.69
C LYS A 258 -13.15 -14.70 -2.15
N VAL A 259 -12.38 -14.64 -3.24
CA VAL A 259 -12.09 -13.36 -3.88
C VAL A 259 -13.39 -12.80 -4.40
N ASN A 260 -13.71 -11.57 -4.01
CA ASN A 260 -14.75 -10.84 -4.70
C ASN A 260 -14.16 -10.30 -6.01
N THR A 261 -14.40 -11.03 -7.08
CA THR A 261 -13.95 -10.72 -8.43
C THR A 261 -14.64 -9.48 -9.00
N HIS A 262 -15.84 -9.13 -8.50
CA HIS A 262 -16.64 -8.03 -9.03
C HIS A 262 -15.92 -6.68 -9.06
N SER A 263 -15.28 -6.25 -7.97
CA SER A 263 -14.59 -4.95 -7.95
C SER A 263 -13.37 -4.92 -8.88
N ILE A 264 -12.71 -6.09 -9.05
CA ILE A 264 -11.57 -6.25 -9.96
C ILE A 264 -12.06 -6.20 -11.40
N THR A 265 -13.18 -6.88 -11.70
CA THR A 265 -13.86 -6.84 -13.00
C THR A 265 -14.25 -5.40 -13.36
N GLN A 266 -14.87 -4.66 -12.44
CA GLN A 266 -15.20 -3.25 -12.67
C GLN A 266 -13.95 -2.39 -12.90
N LEU A 267 -12.88 -2.61 -12.13
CA LEU A 267 -11.62 -1.90 -12.33
C LEU A 267 -11.04 -2.16 -13.72
N ILE A 268 -11.00 -3.42 -14.13
CA ILE A 268 -10.54 -3.81 -15.47
C ILE A 268 -11.39 -3.07 -16.51
N LEU A 269 -12.71 -3.25 -16.50
CA LEU A 269 -13.61 -2.64 -17.50
C LEU A 269 -13.51 -1.11 -17.57
N ARG A 270 -13.24 -0.44 -16.44
CA ARG A 270 -13.07 1.03 -16.41
C ARG A 270 -11.71 1.50 -16.94
N LEU A 271 -10.69 0.66 -16.89
CA LEU A 271 -9.34 0.97 -17.38
C LEU A 271 -9.09 0.47 -18.81
N LEU A 272 -9.84 -0.54 -19.24
CA LEU A 272 -9.75 -1.10 -20.58
C LEU A 272 -9.91 -0.09 -21.72
N PRO A 273 -10.70 1.02 -21.63
CA PRO A 273 -10.79 2.02 -22.70
C PRO A 273 -9.44 2.61 -23.11
N SER A 274 -8.46 2.63 -22.20
CA SER A 274 -7.10 3.09 -22.45
C SER A 274 -6.19 1.91 -22.86
N PRO A 275 -5.89 1.72 -24.15
CA PRO A 275 -5.18 0.54 -24.64
C PRO A 275 -3.73 0.43 -24.14
N ASP A 276 -3.17 1.51 -23.61
CA ASP A 276 -1.81 1.54 -23.08
C ASP A 276 -1.72 1.17 -21.59
N VAL A 277 -2.86 0.98 -20.92
CA VAL A 277 -2.90 0.67 -19.48
C VAL A 277 -2.80 -0.83 -19.28
N ARG A 278 -1.74 -1.26 -18.59
CA ARG A 278 -1.53 -2.66 -18.19
C ARG A 278 -2.10 -2.93 -16.82
N VAL A 279 -2.91 -3.97 -16.69
CA VAL A 279 -3.47 -4.41 -15.40
C VAL A 279 -2.84 -5.75 -15.02
N SER A 280 -2.20 -5.79 -13.85
CA SER A 280 -1.52 -6.99 -13.34
C SER A 280 -2.18 -7.46 -12.06
N ILE A 281 -2.76 -8.65 -12.08
CA ILE A 281 -3.32 -9.32 -10.92
C ILE A 281 -2.27 -10.27 -10.36
N VAL A 282 -1.77 -9.97 -9.17
CA VAL A 282 -0.60 -10.63 -8.60
C VAL A 282 -1.01 -11.50 -7.42
N ASN A 283 -0.61 -12.77 -7.46
CA ASN A 283 -0.75 -13.74 -6.38
C ASN A 283 -2.20 -14.03 -5.96
N VAL A 284 -3.17 -13.87 -6.86
CA VAL A 284 -4.58 -14.12 -6.56
C VAL A 284 -4.86 -15.56 -6.16
N GLY A 285 -4.06 -16.53 -6.62
CA GLY A 285 -4.16 -17.92 -6.20
C GLY A 285 -3.86 -18.16 -4.71
N SER A 286 -3.18 -17.22 -4.04
CA SER A 286 -2.93 -17.30 -2.59
C SER A 286 -4.16 -17.04 -1.74
N THR A 287 -5.24 -16.57 -2.38
CA THR A 287 -6.52 -16.34 -1.73
C THR A 287 -7.10 -17.69 -1.32
N ILE A 288 -6.76 -18.02 -0.07
CA ILE A 288 -7.31 -19.09 0.75
C ILE A 288 -6.82 -20.50 0.39
N LEU A 289 -5.62 -20.78 0.88
CA LEU A 289 -5.12 -22.13 1.22
C LEU A 289 -5.88 -22.79 2.41
N SER A 290 -7.00 -22.22 2.86
CA SER A 290 -7.71 -22.63 4.08
C SER A 290 -9.20 -22.96 3.87
N ASP A 291 -9.68 -22.95 2.63
CA ASP A 291 -11.05 -23.34 2.28
C ASP A 291 -11.15 -24.86 2.50
N PRO A 292 -11.91 -25.34 3.50
CA PRO A 292 -12.03 -26.76 3.79
C PRO A 292 -12.59 -27.56 2.61
N ASN A 293 -13.38 -26.92 1.74
CA ASN A 293 -13.98 -27.54 0.57
C ASN A 293 -13.01 -27.63 -0.61
N ARG A 294 -11.93 -26.84 -0.58
CA ARG A 294 -10.89 -26.78 -1.62
C ARG A 294 -9.48 -27.10 -1.09
N ARG A 295 -9.37 -27.79 0.06
CA ARG A 295 -8.12 -28.21 0.74
C ARG A 295 -7.10 -28.94 -0.15
N TYR A 296 -7.48 -29.37 -1.34
CA TYR A 296 -6.64 -30.13 -2.27
C TYR A 296 -6.20 -29.34 -3.51
N MET A 297 -6.47 -28.04 -3.58
CA MET A 297 -6.10 -27.24 -4.74
C MET A 297 -4.79 -26.50 -4.50
N SER A 298 -3.86 -26.61 -5.45
CA SER A 298 -2.62 -25.83 -5.45
C SER A 298 -2.90 -24.35 -5.70
N ILE A 299 -1.98 -23.48 -5.26
CA ILE A 299 -2.02 -22.02 -5.53
C ILE A 299 -2.16 -21.76 -7.03
N GLY A 300 -1.41 -22.49 -7.86
CA GLY A 300 -1.46 -22.36 -9.33
C GLY A 300 -2.84 -22.68 -9.89
N LYS A 301 -3.41 -23.84 -9.54
CA LYS A 301 -4.77 -24.21 -10.01
C LYS A 301 -5.83 -23.22 -9.55
N ARG A 302 -5.69 -22.65 -8.34
CA ARG A 302 -6.59 -21.58 -7.86
C ARG A 302 -6.46 -20.32 -8.69
N GLN A 303 -5.22 -19.93 -9.03
CA GLN A 303 -4.97 -18.78 -9.88
C GLN A 303 -5.64 -18.96 -11.24
N ASP A 304 -5.47 -20.13 -11.87
CA ASP A 304 -6.11 -20.45 -13.16
C ASP A 304 -7.65 -20.39 -13.07
N ASP A 305 -8.24 -20.95 -12.00
CA ASP A 305 -9.69 -20.89 -11.74
C ASP A 305 -10.19 -19.45 -11.64
N ILE A 306 -9.49 -18.59 -10.87
CA ILE A 306 -9.89 -17.19 -10.66
C ILE A 306 -9.63 -16.36 -11.90
N GLU A 307 -8.54 -16.59 -12.62
CA GLU A 307 -8.27 -15.96 -13.91
C GLU A 307 -9.41 -16.25 -14.90
N LYS A 308 -9.79 -17.53 -15.04
CA LYS A 308 -10.91 -17.90 -15.89
C LYS A 308 -12.20 -17.19 -15.45
N GLN A 309 -12.52 -17.21 -14.16
CA GLN A 309 -13.69 -16.54 -13.61
C GLN A 309 -13.69 -15.03 -13.93
N LEU A 310 -12.57 -14.34 -13.74
CA LEU A 310 -12.45 -12.90 -14.03
C LEU A 310 -12.62 -12.61 -15.52
N ARG A 311 -12.04 -13.44 -16.40
CA ARG A 311 -12.21 -13.29 -17.86
C ARG A 311 -13.67 -13.49 -18.28
N ASP A 312 -14.33 -14.51 -17.75
CA ASP A 312 -15.74 -14.80 -18.00
C ASP A 312 -16.65 -13.66 -17.48
N GLU A 313 -16.36 -13.13 -16.29
CA GLU A 313 -17.10 -12.00 -15.72
C GLU A 313 -16.89 -10.71 -16.52
N VAL A 314 -15.66 -10.36 -16.90
CA VAL A 314 -15.40 -9.17 -17.75
C VAL A 314 -16.18 -9.27 -19.07
N TRP A 315 -16.19 -10.45 -19.68
CA TRP A 315 -16.97 -10.72 -20.88
C TRP A 315 -18.47 -10.52 -20.63
N GLU A 316 -19.03 -11.16 -19.62
CA GLU A 316 -20.46 -11.06 -19.29
C GLU A 316 -20.89 -9.62 -19.00
N PHE A 317 -20.13 -8.90 -18.16
CA PHE A 317 -20.43 -7.51 -17.80
C PHE A 317 -20.34 -6.56 -18.99
N SER A 318 -19.37 -6.74 -19.89
CA SER A 318 -19.25 -5.92 -21.11
C SER A 318 -20.47 -6.06 -22.04
N MET A 319 -21.12 -7.22 -22.05
CA MET A 319 -22.31 -7.45 -22.88
C MET A 319 -23.59 -6.91 -22.24
N GLN A 320 -23.63 -6.77 -20.91
CA GLN A 320 -24.80 -6.30 -20.18
C GLN A 320 -24.87 -4.78 -20.05
N ASP A 321 -23.73 -4.10 -19.98
CA ASP A 321 -23.66 -2.65 -19.78
C ASP A 321 -23.59 -1.89 -21.12
N PRO A 322 -24.58 -1.01 -21.41
CA PRO A 322 -24.64 -0.26 -22.66
C PRO A 322 -23.40 0.56 -23.00
N TYR A 323 -22.62 0.95 -21.99
CA TYR A 323 -21.39 1.70 -22.19
C TYR A 323 -20.33 0.91 -23.00
N TYR A 324 -20.39 -0.42 -22.97
CA TYR A 324 -19.41 -1.30 -23.62
C TYR A 324 -19.96 -2.04 -24.84
N TRP A 325 -21.21 -1.79 -25.26
CA TRP A 325 -21.85 -2.49 -26.38
C TRP A 325 -21.16 -2.28 -27.73
N ASP A 326 -20.44 -1.17 -27.88
CA ASP A 326 -19.68 -0.88 -29.11
C ASP A 326 -18.42 -1.74 -29.24
N TRP A 327 -17.99 -2.43 -28.17
CA TRP A 327 -16.84 -3.33 -28.22
C TRP A 327 -17.27 -4.67 -28.79
N ASP A 328 -16.75 -4.98 -29.97
CA ASP A 328 -16.89 -6.32 -30.51
C ASP A 328 -16.02 -7.33 -29.72
N LYS A 329 -16.27 -8.62 -29.98
CA LYS A 329 -15.54 -9.71 -29.31
C LYS A 329 -14.02 -9.60 -29.45
N ILE A 330 -13.56 -9.19 -30.63
CA ILE A 330 -12.15 -9.15 -30.99
C ILE A 330 -11.48 -8.00 -30.25
N GLU A 331 -12.13 -6.84 -30.21
CA GLU A 331 -11.64 -5.67 -29.47
C GLU A 331 -11.49 -5.99 -27.99
N LEU A 332 -12.48 -6.63 -27.37
CA LEU A 332 -12.40 -7.01 -25.97
C LEU A 332 -11.28 -8.04 -25.72
N GLU A 333 -11.12 -9.04 -26.59
CA GLU A 333 -10.00 -9.99 -26.50
C GLU A 333 -8.64 -9.28 -26.59
N VAL A 334 -8.49 -8.33 -27.53
CA VAL A 334 -7.26 -7.53 -27.67
C VAL A 334 -6.99 -6.72 -26.40
N ARG A 335 -8.01 -6.03 -25.86
CA ARG A 335 -7.91 -5.26 -24.62
C ARG A 335 -7.59 -6.16 -23.43
N MET A 336 -8.13 -7.37 -23.37
CA MET A 336 -7.85 -8.36 -22.33
C MET A 336 -6.42 -8.92 -22.36
N ASN A 337 -5.66 -8.73 -23.45
CA ASN A 337 -4.22 -9.05 -23.47
C ASN A 337 -3.39 -8.11 -22.57
N ASN A 338 -3.94 -6.95 -22.19
CA ASN A 338 -3.32 -6.04 -21.23
C ASN A 338 -3.56 -6.47 -19.77
N VAL A 339 -4.43 -7.47 -19.54
CA VAL A 339 -4.68 -8.03 -18.22
C VAL A 339 -3.82 -9.28 -18.02
N ARG A 340 -2.90 -9.21 -17.06
CA ARG A 340 -1.93 -10.27 -16.76
C ARG A 340 -2.17 -10.85 -15.37
N PHE A 341 -1.98 -12.16 -15.26
CA PHE A 341 -1.99 -12.88 -14.00
C PHE A 341 -0.59 -13.39 -13.69
N MET A 342 -0.12 -13.14 -12.48
CA MET A 342 1.30 -13.28 -12.15
C MET A 342 1.42 -13.89 -10.76
N ASP A 343 2.29 -14.88 -10.60
CA ASP A 343 2.60 -15.40 -9.27
C ASP A 343 3.51 -14.44 -8.49
N LEU A 344 3.49 -14.55 -7.16
CA LEU A 344 4.26 -13.66 -6.29
C LEU A 344 5.77 -13.78 -6.51
N ARG A 345 6.28 -14.98 -6.84
CA ARG A 345 7.71 -15.20 -7.02
C ARG A 345 8.20 -14.51 -8.29
N TRP A 346 7.46 -14.63 -9.38
CA TRP A 346 7.75 -13.92 -10.62
C TRP A 346 7.73 -12.42 -10.39
N PHE A 347 6.68 -11.92 -9.71
CA PHE A 347 6.56 -10.50 -9.37
C PHE A 347 7.79 -10.04 -8.60
N VAL A 348 8.16 -10.73 -7.51
CA VAL A 348 9.33 -10.45 -6.65
C VAL A 348 10.69 -10.69 -7.34
N ALA A 349 10.74 -11.18 -8.58
CA ALA A 349 11.97 -11.35 -9.33
C ALA A 349 12.16 -10.35 -10.48
N HIS A 350 11.07 -9.83 -11.06
CA HIS A 350 11.14 -9.15 -12.36
C HIS A 350 10.63 -7.70 -12.37
N ALA A 351 9.87 -7.27 -11.37
CA ALA A 351 9.35 -5.90 -11.38
C ALA A 351 10.24 -4.94 -10.58
N GLU A 352 10.31 -3.69 -11.04
CA GLU A 352 11.14 -2.61 -10.47
C GLU A 352 10.50 -2.01 -9.21
N TRP A 353 10.11 -2.86 -8.25
CA TRP A 353 9.40 -2.44 -7.04
C TRP A 353 10.30 -2.19 -5.83
N TRP A 354 11.59 -2.51 -5.92
CA TRP A 354 12.55 -2.33 -4.82
C TRP A 354 12.67 -0.87 -4.35
N ASP A 355 12.35 0.09 -5.20
CA ASP A 355 12.46 1.50 -4.85
C ASP A 355 11.27 2.03 -4.03
N TRP A 356 10.14 1.32 -3.98
CA TRP A 356 8.90 1.79 -3.35
C TRP A 356 8.19 0.77 -2.44
N ILE A 357 8.54 -0.52 -2.47
CA ILE A 357 8.08 -1.48 -1.46
C ILE A 357 9.11 -1.52 -0.33
N GLU A 358 8.64 -1.38 0.91
CA GLU A 358 9.46 -1.58 2.10
C GLU A 358 10.17 -2.94 2.07
N PRO A 359 11.49 -3.01 2.28
CA PRO A 359 12.21 -4.27 2.28
C PRO A 359 11.72 -5.28 3.32
N SER A 360 11.13 -4.81 4.42
CA SER A 360 10.52 -5.66 5.45
C SER A 360 9.33 -6.48 4.90
N VAL A 361 8.45 -5.83 4.12
CA VAL A 361 7.31 -6.47 3.43
C VAL A 361 7.81 -7.51 2.44
N LEU A 362 8.86 -7.18 1.67
CA LEU A 362 9.51 -8.13 0.77
C LEU A 362 10.13 -9.31 1.51
N GLY A 363 10.74 -9.06 2.66
CA GLY A 363 11.25 -10.10 3.55
C GLY A 363 10.15 -11.07 3.95
N ASP A 364 8.99 -10.56 4.36
CA ASP A 364 7.82 -11.37 4.70
C ASP A 364 7.28 -12.15 3.51
N TRP A 365 7.23 -11.57 2.31
CA TRP A 365 6.84 -12.28 1.10
C TRP A 365 7.84 -13.37 0.72
N LYS A 366 9.14 -13.10 0.82
CA LYS A 366 10.19 -14.10 0.57
C LYS A 366 10.11 -15.27 1.56
N LYS A 367 9.85 -15.01 2.84
CA LYS A 367 9.57 -16.07 3.83
C LYS A 367 8.40 -16.93 3.40
N VAL A 368 7.29 -16.32 2.98
CA VAL A 368 6.10 -17.04 2.50
C VAL A 368 6.39 -17.85 1.22
N ILE A 369 7.07 -17.25 0.23
CA ILE A 369 7.46 -17.91 -1.04
C ILE A 369 8.34 -19.14 -0.78
N ASN A 370 9.19 -19.08 0.24
CA ASN A 370 10.12 -20.15 0.59
C ASN A 370 9.53 -21.16 1.59
N GLY A 371 8.27 -21.01 2.00
CA GLY A 371 7.62 -21.89 2.99
C GLY A 371 8.25 -21.82 4.38
N LEU A 372 8.97 -20.75 4.70
CA LEU A 372 9.63 -20.59 5.99
C LEU A 372 8.61 -20.14 7.06
N PRO A 373 8.73 -20.66 8.30
CA PRO A 373 7.95 -20.14 9.42
C PRO A 373 8.28 -18.64 9.62
N ARG A 374 7.26 -17.88 10.04
CA ARG A 374 7.37 -16.42 10.20
C ARG A 374 8.30 -16.02 11.32
#